data_AF-A0AAN8FRG0-F1
#
_entry.id   AF-A0AAN8FRG0-F1
#
_cell.length_a   1.000
_cell.length_b   1.000
_cell.length_c   1.000
_cell.angle_alpha   90.00
_cell.angle_beta   90.00
_cell.angle_gamma   90.00
#
_symmetry.space_group_name_H-M   'P 1'
#
loop_
_entity.id
_entity.type
_entity.pdbx_description
1 polymer ?
#
loop_
_entity_poly.entity_id
_entity_poly.type
_entity_poly.pdbx_seq_one_letter_code
_entity_poly.pdbx_strand_id
1 'polypeptide(L)'
;IFGLSTTLYTCIGGLKAVVWSDSLQAVLMYTGVFTLIVKGLRHPRVGGLGRVWSVAVESGRTAELFRSDPRIDQYNSIWINIFSGTITYLSSFGVNQIAIQRYASLPSLRKAQNIIYCTMIPLLILCSIVAFIGFITLAYFYNCNPIETGEITDTDHITILFARDILIPTPGLFGLYVSCIMSATLSTLSSGMNSMAAAVYEDFLKRKLDGEITDHQATLLNKAIVVICGITSTALAFAAEPLGGVLRVCVSVTGAISGPMVGIFVLAMFFPRSGFWSCIISFVVSNIIMIII
;
A
#
# COMPACT_ATOMS: atom_id res chain seq x y z
N ILE A 1 12.84 -15.40 -5.55
CA ILE A 1 11.81 -15.90 -6.49
C ILE A 1 10.77 -14.83 -6.78
N PHE A 2 10.04 -14.33 -5.77
CA PHE A 2 8.97 -13.32 -5.97
C PHE A 2 9.43 -12.08 -6.74
N GLY A 3 10.49 -11.39 -6.31
CA GLY A 3 11.01 -10.21 -7.01
C GLY A 3 11.38 -10.49 -8.47
N LEU A 4 12.02 -11.64 -8.74
CA LEU A 4 12.35 -12.07 -10.10
C LEU A 4 11.09 -12.31 -10.94
N SER A 5 10.13 -13.07 -10.42
CA SER A 5 8.87 -13.35 -11.10
C SER A 5 8.12 -12.07 -11.46
N THR A 6 8.00 -11.13 -10.51
CA THR A 6 7.34 -9.83 -10.75
C THR A 6 8.03 -9.04 -11.83
N THR A 7 9.36 -8.95 -11.75
CA THR A 7 10.17 -8.18 -12.68
C THR A 7 10.00 -8.71 -14.11
N LEU A 8 10.04 -10.03 -14.28
CA LEU A 8 9.89 -10.68 -15.59
C LEU A 8 8.52 -10.41 -16.21
N TYR A 9 7.41 -10.66 -15.51
CA TYR A 9 6.09 -10.47 -16.11
C TYR A 9 5.77 -8.98 -16.35
N THR A 10 6.24 -8.08 -15.48
CA THR A 10 6.07 -6.63 -15.65
C THR A 10 6.83 -6.15 -16.89
N CYS A 11 8.08 -6.61 -17.05
CA CYS A 11 8.92 -6.28 -18.21
C CYS A 11 8.31 -6.79 -19.53
N ILE A 12 7.73 -7.99 -19.53
CA ILE A 12 7.13 -8.57 -20.75
C ILE A 12 5.81 -7.88 -21.10
N GLY A 13 4.93 -7.68 -20.12
CA GLY A 13 3.53 -7.34 -20.35
C GLY A 13 3.20 -5.86 -20.43
N GLY A 14 4.02 -4.98 -19.84
CA GLY A 14 3.75 -3.54 -19.76
C GLY A 14 2.43 -3.19 -19.06
N LEU A 15 2.01 -1.93 -19.16
CA LEU A 15 0.85 -1.40 -18.42
C LEU A 15 -0.45 -2.20 -18.66
N LYS A 16 -0.72 -2.61 -19.91
CA LYS A 16 -1.95 -3.35 -20.24
C LYS A 16 -2.01 -4.70 -19.53
N ALA A 17 -0.92 -5.45 -19.50
CA ALA A 17 -0.89 -6.73 -18.81
C ALA A 17 -1.01 -6.54 -17.29
N VAL A 18 -0.33 -5.53 -16.74
CA VAL A 18 -0.39 -5.20 -15.31
C VAL A 18 -1.83 -4.92 -14.88
N VAL A 19 -2.58 -4.10 -15.63
CA VAL A 19 -3.97 -3.78 -15.29
C VAL A 19 -4.88 -5.02 -15.35
N TRP A 20 -4.67 -5.92 -16.31
CA TRP A 20 -5.42 -7.17 -16.40
C TRP A 20 -5.10 -8.14 -15.27
N SER A 21 -3.81 -8.31 -14.93
CA SER A 21 -3.43 -9.15 -13.79
C SER A 21 -4.01 -8.58 -12.51
N ASP A 22 -3.87 -7.28 -12.26
CA ASP A 22 -4.37 -6.62 -11.05
C ASP A 22 -5.87 -6.83 -10.85
N SER A 23 -6.65 -6.78 -11.94
CA SER A 23 -8.10 -6.97 -11.91
C SER A 23 -8.47 -8.38 -11.44
N LEU A 24 -7.77 -9.41 -11.92
CA LEU A 24 -7.97 -10.79 -11.48
C LEU A 24 -7.49 -11.00 -10.04
N GLN A 25 -6.36 -10.40 -9.69
CA GLN A 25 -5.74 -10.49 -8.37
C GLN A 25 -6.61 -9.84 -7.29
N ALA A 26 -7.33 -8.76 -7.62
CA ALA A 26 -8.27 -8.12 -6.70
C ALA A 26 -9.40 -9.08 -6.27
N VAL A 27 -9.97 -9.85 -7.20
CA VAL A 27 -11.04 -10.82 -6.89
C VAL A 27 -10.54 -11.90 -5.91
N LEU A 28 -9.32 -12.40 -6.13
CA LEU A 28 -8.69 -13.37 -5.25
C LEU A 28 -8.49 -12.78 -3.84
N MET A 29 -7.99 -11.54 -3.75
CA MET A 29 -7.79 -10.86 -2.49
C MET A 29 -9.09 -10.76 -1.66
N TYR A 30 -10.19 -10.29 -2.25
CA TYR A 30 -11.48 -10.22 -1.54
C TYR A 30 -11.95 -11.61 -1.09
N THR A 31 -11.78 -12.62 -1.93
CA THR A 31 -12.19 -13.99 -1.62
C THR A 31 -11.38 -14.58 -0.45
N GLY A 32 -10.06 -14.37 -0.43
CA GLY A 32 -9.18 -14.85 0.64
C GLY A 32 -9.49 -14.20 1.99
N VAL A 33 -9.66 -12.88 1.98
CA VAL A 33 -9.98 -12.10 3.19
C VAL A 33 -11.38 -12.46 3.72
N PHE A 34 -12.38 -12.59 2.84
CA PHE A 34 -13.73 -13.03 3.22
C PHE A 34 -13.72 -14.43 3.85
N THR A 35 -12.99 -15.37 3.24
CA THR A 35 -12.87 -16.73 3.74
C THR A 35 -12.27 -16.77 5.15
N LEU A 36 -11.24 -15.97 5.40
CA LEU A 36 -10.61 -15.87 6.71
C LEU A 36 -11.58 -15.34 7.77
N ILE A 37 -12.41 -14.35 7.45
CA ILE A 37 -13.44 -13.84 8.37
C ILE A 37 -14.46 -14.92 8.71
N VAL A 38 -15.01 -15.61 7.71
CA VAL A 38 -16.03 -16.63 7.94
C VAL A 38 -15.51 -17.77 8.81
N LYS A 39 -14.29 -18.25 8.54
CA LYS A 39 -13.67 -19.32 9.32
C LYS A 39 -13.24 -18.84 10.70
N GLY A 40 -12.70 -17.63 10.81
CA GLY A 40 -12.29 -17.02 12.07
C GLY A 40 -13.46 -16.84 13.03
N LEU A 41 -14.57 -16.26 12.57
CA LEU A 41 -15.77 -16.06 13.41
C LEU A 41 -16.42 -17.37 13.88
N ARG A 42 -16.31 -18.43 13.07
CA ARG A 42 -16.83 -19.76 13.43
C ARG A 42 -15.91 -20.54 14.36
N HIS A 43 -14.68 -20.08 14.58
CA HIS A 43 -13.72 -20.79 15.40
C HIS A 43 -14.13 -20.72 16.88
N PRO A 44 -14.13 -21.85 17.62
CA PRO A 44 -14.58 -21.88 19.02
C PRO A 44 -13.84 -20.91 19.94
N ARG A 45 -12.53 -20.70 19.71
CA ARG A 45 -11.73 -19.72 20.47
C ARG A 45 -12.19 -18.27 20.27
N VAL A 46 -12.72 -17.93 19.10
CA VAL A 46 -13.21 -16.57 18.81
C VAL A 46 -14.62 -16.38 19.37
N GLY A 47 -15.50 -17.38 19.21
CA GLY A 47 -16.85 -17.33 19.79
C GLY A 47 -17.82 -16.39 19.08
N GLY A 48 -17.59 -16.09 17.79
CA GLY A 48 -18.49 -15.27 16.96
C GLY A 48 -18.41 -13.76 17.20
N LEU A 49 -19.29 -13.02 16.52
CA LEU A 49 -19.28 -11.54 16.50
C LEU A 49 -19.47 -10.91 17.87
N GLY A 50 -20.35 -11.49 18.70
CA GLY A 50 -20.65 -10.95 20.04
C GLY A 50 -19.42 -10.97 20.95
N ARG A 51 -18.66 -12.07 20.93
CA ARG A 51 -17.42 -12.20 21.72
C ARG A 51 -16.31 -11.30 21.17
N VAL A 52 -16.18 -11.17 19.85
CA VAL A 52 -15.22 -10.22 19.25
C VAL A 52 -15.47 -8.80 19.75
N TRP A 53 -16.74 -8.37 19.77
CA TRP A 53 -17.09 -7.05 20.28
C TRP A 53 -16.83 -6.91 21.79
N SER A 54 -17.20 -7.91 22.60
CA SER A 54 -16.95 -7.86 24.05
C SER A 54 -15.46 -7.76 24.35
N VAL A 55 -14.63 -8.56 23.67
CA VAL A 55 -13.17 -8.51 23.82
C VAL A 55 -12.60 -7.16 23.39
N ALA A 56 -13.09 -6.57 22.28
CA ALA A 56 -12.64 -5.25 21.84
C ALA A 56 -12.92 -4.15 22.88
N VAL A 57 -14.05 -4.27 23.61
CA VAL A 57 -14.40 -3.38 24.72
C VAL A 57 -13.53 -3.66 25.95
N GLU A 58 -13.41 -4.93 26.36
CA GLU A 58 -12.58 -5.37 27.50
C GLU A 58 -11.11 -4.99 27.32
N SER A 59 -10.59 -5.06 26.09
CA SER A 59 -9.21 -4.68 25.76
C SER A 59 -9.00 -3.16 25.65
N GLY A 60 -10.05 -2.35 25.83
CA GLY A 60 -10.01 -0.88 25.67
C GLY A 60 -9.81 -0.40 24.22
N ARG A 61 -9.86 -1.28 23.22
CA ARG A 61 -9.57 -0.91 21.81
C ARG A 61 -10.69 -0.07 21.21
N THR A 62 -11.92 -0.21 21.69
CA THR A 62 -13.04 0.63 21.29
C THR A 62 -12.88 2.09 21.71
N ALA A 63 -12.24 2.36 22.86
CA ALA A 63 -11.95 3.72 23.32
C ALA A 63 -10.88 4.41 22.44
N GLU A 64 -9.94 3.63 21.89
CA GLU A 64 -8.91 4.13 20.98
C GLU A 64 -9.44 4.47 19.58
N LEU A 65 -10.50 3.81 19.10
CA LEU A 65 -11.05 4.02 17.75
C LEU A 65 -11.49 5.46 17.50
N PHE A 66 -12.03 6.12 18.52
CA PHE A 66 -12.61 7.46 18.43
C PHE A 66 -11.94 8.46 19.38
N ARG A 67 -10.64 8.28 19.64
CA ARG A 67 -9.90 9.20 20.50
C ARG A 67 -9.88 10.61 19.89
N SER A 68 -10.59 11.53 20.52
CA SER A 68 -10.81 12.91 20.04
C SER A 68 -9.96 13.93 20.82
N ASP A 69 -8.68 13.65 21.00
CA ASP A 69 -7.77 14.56 21.71
C ASP A 69 -7.08 15.50 20.70
N PRO A 70 -7.16 16.83 20.87
CA PRO A 70 -6.56 17.79 19.93
C PRO A 70 -5.05 17.95 20.08
N ARG A 71 -4.40 17.30 21.06
CA ARG A 71 -2.94 17.40 21.22
C ARG A 71 -2.21 16.79 20.03
N ILE A 72 -1.21 17.52 19.52
CA ILE A 72 -0.48 17.21 18.28
C ILE A 72 0.58 16.10 18.48
N ASP A 73 1.02 15.89 19.72
CA ASP A 73 2.02 14.89 20.11
C ASP A 73 1.46 13.46 20.20
N GLN A 74 0.15 13.27 19.99
CA GLN A 74 -0.49 11.98 20.11
C GLN A 74 -0.42 11.14 18.85
N TYR A 75 -0.34 9.82 19.05
CA TYR A 75 -0.56 8.86 17.99
C TYR A 75 -2.07 8.53 17.87
N ASN A 76 -2.58 8.43 16.64
CA ASN A 76 -3.95 7.97 16.32
C ASN A 76 -5.12 8.80 16.89
N SER A 77 -5.00 10.12 17.04
CA SER A 77 -6.17 10.98 17.27
C SER A 77 -7.02 11.10 15.99
N ILE A 78 -8.35 11.23 16.13
CA ILE A 78 -9.26 11.48 14.99
C ILE A 78 -8.76 12.67 14.15
N TRP A 79 -8.33 13.75 14.79
CA TRP A 79 -7.88 14.96 14.10
C TRP A 79 -6.62 14.71 13.28
N ILE A 80 -5.67 13.98 13.87
CA ILE A 80 -4.42 13.60 13.22
C ILE A 80 -4.70 12.65 12.07
N ASN A 81 -5.57 11.66 12.26
CA ASN A 81 -5.93 10.68 11.23
C ASN A 81 -6.68 11.33 10.05
N ILE A 82 -7.59 12.29 10.31
CA ILE A 82 -8.28 13.03 9.24
C ILE A 82 -7.27 13.85 8.45
N PHE A 83 -6.41 14.63 9.12
CA PHE A 83 -5.45 15.50 8.45
C PHE A 83 -4.38 14.69 7.69
N SER A 84 -3.66 13.81 8.39
CA SER A 84 -2.62 12.96 7.79
C SER A 84 -3.19 12.04 6.72
N GLY A 85 -4.33 11.40 6.96
CA GLY A 85 -5.02 10.56 5.99
C GLY A 85 -5.39 11.33 4.73
N THR A 86 -5.91 12.55 4.86
CA THR A 86 -6.23 13.41 3.71
C THR A 86 -4.98 13.68 2.86
N ILE A 87 -3.87 14.06 3.48
CA ILE A 87 -2.61 14.32 2.77
C ILE A 87 -2.05 13.03 2.13
N THR A 88 -2.06 11.91 2.85
CA THR A 88 -1.58 10.62 2.34
C THR A 88 -2.40 10.13 1.15
N TYR A 89 -3.73 10.24 1.20
CA TYR A 89 -4.58 9.84 0.08
C TYR A 89 -4.52 10.82 -1.09
N LEU A 90 -4.39 12.13 -0.83
CA LEU A 90 -4.17 13.12 -1.88
C LEU A 90 -2.84 12.90 -2.60
N SER A 91 -1.78 12.56 -1.87
CA SER A 91 -0.50 12.14 -2.46
C SER A 91 -0.68 10.88 -3.32
N SER A 92 -1.30 9.84 -2.76
CA SER A 92 -1.45 8.52 -3.39
C SER A 92 -2.31 8.54 -4.65
N PHE A 93 -3.38 9.35 -4.69
CA PHE A 93 -4.32 9.36 -5.80
C PHE A 93 -4.26 10.62 -6.67
N GLY A 94 -3.69 11.71 -6.18
CA GLY A 94 -3.61 12.99 -6.89
C GLY A 94 -2.25 13.29 -7.51
N VAL A 95 -1.16 12.77 -6.92
CA VAL A 95 0.21 13.11 -7.31
C VAL A 95 1.02 11.88 -7.75
N ASN A 96 0.73 10.70 -7.20
CA ASN A 96 1.50 9.49 -7.49
C ASN A 96 1.31 9.02 -8.94
N GLN A 97 2.44 8.72 -9.60
CA GLN A 97 2.49 8.24 -10.97
C GLN A 97 1.66 6.98 -11.21
N ILE A 98 1.56 6.08 -10.24
CA ILE A 98 0.74 4.85 -10.36
C ILE A 98 -0.73 5.19 -10.69
N ALA A 99 -1.26 6.22 -10.04
CA ALA A 99 -2.63 6.67 -10.25
C ALA A 99 -2.76 7.51 -11.53
N ILE A 100 -1.87 8.49 -11.71
CA ILE A 100 -1.90 9.41 -12.86
C ILE A 100 -1.79 8.65 -14.19
N GLN A 101 -0.90 7.65 -14.28
CA GLN A 101 -0.71 6.86 -15.49
C GLN A 101 -2.01 6.12 -15.89
N ARG A 102 -2.77 5.63 -14.92
CA ARG A 102 -4.06 4.96 -15.16
C ARG A 102 -5.13 5.96 -15.61
N TYR A 103 -5.14 7.16 -15.03
CA TYR A 103 -6.08 8.20 -15.45
C TYR A 103 -5.81 8.68 -16.88
N ALA A 104 -4.54 8.88 -17.23
CA ALA A 104 -4.12 9.31 -18.57
C ALA A 104 -4.38 8.26 -19.65
N SER A 105 -4.53 6.99 -19.26
CA SER A 105 -4.88 5.89 -20.18
C SER A 105 -6.38 5.81 -20.51
N LEU A 106 -7.21 6.66 -19.90
CA LEU A 106 -8.66 6.69 -20.15
C LEU A 106 -9.03 7.68 -21.26
N PRO A 107 -10.05 7.38 -22.08
CA PRO A 107 -10.34 8.16 -23.29
C PRO A 107 -11.01 9.51 -23.02
N SER A 108 -11.34 9.85 -21.76
CA SER A 108 -12.02 11.11 -21.43
C SER A 108 -11.80 11.49 -19.97
N LEU A 109 -11.74 12.79 -19.69
CA LEU A 109 -11.63 13.32 -18.33
C LEU A 109 -12.78 12.85 -17.42
N ARG A 110 -14.01 12.78 -17.93
CA ARG A 110 -15.16 12.33 -17.13
C ARG A 110 -14.99 10.89 -16.66
N LYS A 111 -14.46 10.00 -17.49
CA LYS A 111 -14.14 8.62 -17.09
C LYS A 111 -12.99 8.57 -16.08
N ALA A 112 -11.98 9.42 -16.23
CA ALA A 112 -10.89 9.56 -15.26
C ALA A 112 -11.38 10.09 -13.89
N GLN A 113 -12.38 10.96 -13.85
CA GLN A 113 -13.01 11.37 -12.58
C GLN A 113 -13.85 10.25 -11.98
N ASN A 114 -14.66 9.56 -12.80
CA ASN A 114 -15.52 8.49 -12.32
C ASN A 114 -14.72 7.29 -11.76
N ILE A 115 -13.55 6.97 -12.32
CA ILE A 115 -12.73 5.85 -11.84
C ILE A 115 -12.20 6.10 -10.42
N ILE A 116 -11.97 7.35 -10.04
CA ILE A 116 -11.53 7.71 -8.68
C ILE A 116 -12.60 7.25 -7.69
N TYR A 117 -13.87 7.62 -7.91
CA TYR A 117 -14.98 7.18 -7.05
C TYR A 117 -15.15 5.65 -7.05
N CYS A 118 -15.00 5.01 -8.22
CA CYS A 118 -15.07 3.55 -8.33
C CYS A 118 -13.91 2.84 -7.62
N THR A 119 -12.78 3.51 -7.39
CA THR A 119 -11.63 2.97 -6.67
C THR A 119 -11.75 3.20 -5.16
N MET A 120 -12.27 4.36 -4.75
CA MET A 120 -12.41 4.72 -3.33
C MET A 120 -13.33 3.77 -2.56
N ILE A 121 -14.48 3.38 -3.13
CA ILE A 121 -15.45 2.54 -2.42
C ILE A 121 -14.88 1.14 -2.11
N PRO A 122 -14.33 0.38 -3.09
CA PRO A 122 -13.69 -0.90 -2.81
C PRO A 122 -12.51 -0.77 -1.84
N LEU A 123 -11.71 0.29 -1.95
CA LEU A 123 -10.60 0.54 -1.03
C LEU A 123 -11.08 0.69 0.42
N LEU A 124 -12.11 1.51 0.66
CA LEU A 124 -12.70 1.70 1.99
C LEU A 124 -13.25 0.39 2.56
N ILE A 125 -13.93 -0.41 1.71
CA ILE A 125 -14.43 -1.73 2.09
C ILE A 125 -13.26 -2.63 2.49
N LEU A 126 -12.22 -2.72 1.66
CA LEU A 126 -11.05 -3.54 1.93
C LEU A 126 -10.35 -3.15 3.23
N CYS A 127 -10.08 -1.86 3.44
CA CYS A 127 -9.46 -1.35 4.67
C CYS A 127 -10.30 -1.70 5.90
N SER A 128 -11.63 -1.57 5.82
CA SER A 128 -12.55 -1.91 6.90
C SER A 128 -12.53 -3.42 7.21
N ILE A 129 -12.51 -4.26 6.18
CA ILE A 129 -12.47 -5.72 6.30
C ILE A 129 -11.14 -6.18 6.92
N VAL A 130 -10.01 -5.61 6.49
CA VAL A 130 -8.68 -5.94 7.03
C VAL A 130 -8.55 -5.48 8.50
N ALA A 131 -9.03 -4.29 8.82
CA ALA A 131 -9.10 -3.83 10.21
C ALA A 131 -9.97 -4.75 11.08
N PHE A 132 -11.08 -5.22 10.53
CA PHE A 132 -11.96 -6.16 11.21
C PHE A 132 -11.31 -7.52 11.48
N ILE A 133 -10.48 -8.04 10.56
CA ILE A 133 -9.65 -9.22 10.83
C ILE A 133 -8.74 -8.99 12.03
N GLY A 134 -8.17 -7.80 12.20
CA GLY A 134 -7.39 -7.43 13.39
C GLY A 134 -8.17 -7.64 14.70
N PHE A 135 -9.45 -7.28 14.74
CA PHE A 135 -10.31 -7.53 15.92
C PHE A 135 -10.60 -9.02 16.13
N ILE A 136 -10.78 -9.80 15.07
CA ILE A 136 -10.95 -11.25 15.18
C ILE A 136 -9.67 -11.90 15.71
N THR A 137 -8.51 -11.51 15.19
CA THR A 137 -7.18 -11.96 15.65
C THR A 137 -6.98 -11.62 17.13
N LEU A 138 -7.35 -10.40 17.54
CA LEU A 138 -7.31 -9.99 18.94
C LEU A 138 -8.19 -10.91 19.82
N ALA A 139 -9.41 -11.20 19.39
CA ALA A 139 -10.30 -12.11 20.12
C ALA A 139 -9.75 -13.53 20.23
N TYR A 140 -9.07 -14.02 19.18
CA TYR A 140 -8.45 -15.34 19.16
C TYR A 140 -7.27 -15.45 20.13
N PHE A 141 -6.42 -14.43 20.20
CA PHE A 141 -5.20 -14.41 21.04
C PHE A 141 -5.34 -13.69 22.37
N TYR A 142 -6.55 -13.26 22.75
CA TYR A 142 -6.77 -12.37 23.91
C TYR A 142 -6.15 -12.87 25.22
N ASN A 143 -6.25 -14.18 25.49
CA ASN A 143 -5.72 -14.81 26.70
C ASN A 143 -4.41 -15.59 26.47
N CYS A 144 -3.87 -15.56 25.25
CA CYS A 144 -2.71 -16.37 24.87
C CYS A 144 -1.91 -15.59 23.84
N ASN A 145 -1.06 -14.67 24.33
CA ASN A 145 -0.25 -13.82 23.47
C ASN A 145 0.86 -14.65 22.78
N PRO A 146 0.85 -14.78 21.44
CA PRO A 146 1.80 -15.63 20.72
C PRO A 146 3.25 -15.13 20.78
N ILE A 147 3.47 -13.86 21.17
CA ILE A 147 4.81 -13.30 21.38
C ILE A 147 5.37 -13.82 22.72
N GLU A 148 4.55 -13.85 23.77
CA GLU A 148 4.96 -14.32 25.09
C GLU A 148 5.17 -15.84 25.13
N THR A 149 4.41 -16.59 24.31
CA THR A 149 4.61 -18.04 24.15
C THR A 149 5.80 -18.40 23.27
N GLY A 150 6.42 -17.42 22.60
CA GLY A 150 7.57 -17.63 21.71
C GLY A 150 7.22 -18.24 20.34
N GLU A 151 5.93 -18.29 19.98
CA GLU A 151 5.48 -18.79 18.67
C GLU A 151 5.81 -17.83 17.54
N ILE A 152 5.85 -16.53 17.82
CA ILE A 152 6.30 -15.48 16.90
C ILE A 152 7.28 -14.53 17.59
N THR A 153 8.22 -14.01 16.82
CA THR A 153 9.19 -13.00 17.27
C THR A 153 8.73 -11.58 16.97
N ASP A 154 7.88 -11.40 15.96
CA ASP A 154 7.43 -10.09 15.46
C ASP A 154 5.91 -10.02 15.38
N THR A 155 5.36 -8.86 15.75
CA THR A 155 3.96 -8.49 15.59
C THR A 155 3.46 -8.61 14.15
N ASP A 156 4.31 -8.41 13.14
CA ASP A 156 3.92 -8.50 11.73
C ASP A 156 3.50 -9.93 11.33
N HIS A 157 3.92 -10.95 12.10
CA HIS A 157 3.56 -12.34 11.85
C HIS A 157 2.20 -12.75 12.43
N ILE A 158 1.57 -11.92 13.29
CA ILE A 158 0.38 -12.33 14.06
C ILE A 158 -0.81 -12.71 13.17
N THR A 159 -1.05 -11.95 12.10
CA THR A 159 -2.17 -12.19 11.17
C THR A 159 -1.92 -13.43 10.31
N ILE A 160 -0.65 -13.71 9.99
CA ILE A 160 -0.27 -14.92 9.24
C ILE A 160 -0.42 -16.15 10.14
N LEU A 161 0.02 -16.07 11.40
CA LEU A 161 -0.18 -17.13 12.40
C LEU A 161 -1.66 -17.41 12.61
N PHE A 162 -2.47 -16.36 12.79
CA PHE A 162 -3.93 -16.50 12.88
C PHE A 162 -4.51 -17.21 11.67
N ALA A 163 -4.17 -16.78 10.46
CA ALA A 163 -4.66 -17.42 9.24
C ALA A 163 -4.20 -18.88 9.11
N ARG A 164 -2.97 -19.19 9.54
CA ARG A 164 -2.45 -20.55 9.59
C ARG A 164 -3.33 -21.44 10.46
N ASP A 165 -3.56 -21.04 11.71
CA ASP A 165 -4.34 -21.82 12.68
C ASP A 165 -5.79 -22.04 12.23
N ILE A 166 -6.40 -21.00 11.64
CA ILE A 166 -7.79 -21.02 11.24
C ILE A 166 -8.01 -21.81 9.93
N LEU A 167 -7.06 -21.75 8.99
CA LEU A 167 -7.27 -22.25 7.63
C LEU A 167 -6.64 -23.62 7.38
N ILE A 168 -5.57 -24.02 8.08
CA ILE A 168 -4.95 -25.36 7.93
C ILE A 168 -5.93 -26.52 8.10
N PRO A 169 -6.90 -26.50 9.04
CA PRO A 169 -7.85 -27.59 9.20
C PRO A 169 -8.69 -27.88 7.95
N THR A 170 -8.78 -26.93 7.00
CA THR A 170 -9.45 -27.13 5.71
C THR A 170 -8.38 -27.25 4.60
N PRO A 171 -8.20 -28.44 4.00
CA PRO A 171 -7.16 -28.66 2.99
C PRO A 171 -7.21 -27.63 1.85
N GLY A 172 -6.04 -27.09 1.50
CA GLY A 172 -5.86 -26.13 0.41
C GLY A 172 -6.19 -24.67 0.76
N LEU A 173 -6.93 -24.40 1.84
CA LEU A 173 -7.43 -23.05 2.15
C LEU A 173 -6.33 -22.09 2.61
N PHE A 174 -5.38 -22.58 3.41
CA PHE A 174 -4.21 -21.80 3.80
C PHE A 174 -3.33 -21.47 2.58
N GLY A 175 -3.13 -22.42 1.67
CA GLY A 175 -2.39 -22.20 0.42
C GLY A 175 -3.08 -21.17 -0.48
N LEU A 176 -4.41 -21.20 -0.56
CA LEU A 176 -5.20 -20.19 -1.27
C LEU A 176 -5.01 -18.80 -0.64
N TYR A 177 -5.07 -18.69 0.69
CA TYR A 177 -4.86 -17.44 1.41
C TYR A 177 -3.45 -16.86 1.16
N VAL A 178 -2.41 -17.69 1.28
CA VAL A 178 -1.03 -17.28 0.98
C VAL A 178 -0.92 -16.83 -0.47
N SER A 179 -1.55 -17.54 -1.41
CA SER A 179 -1.58 -17.14 -2.82
C SER A 179 -2.26 -15.78 -3.04
N CYS A 180 -3.33 -15.48 -2.29
CA CYS A 180 -4.03 -14.20 -2.36
C CYS A 180 -3.17 -13.03 -1.85
N ILE A 181 -2.47 -13.20 -0.72
CA ILE A 181 -1.53 -12.19 -0.21
C ILE A 181 -0.41 -11.95 -1.21
N MET A 182 0.20 -13.05 -1.71
CA MET A 182 1.29 -12.94 -2.68
C MET A 182 0.81 -12.23 -3.95
N SER A 183 -0.37 -12.59 -4.45
CA SER A 183 -1.04 -11.94 -5.56
C SER A 183 -1.20 -10.42 -5.34
N ALA A 184 -1.67 -9.99 -4.17
CA ALA A 184 -1.78 -8.57 -3.83
C ALA A 184 -0.41 -7.86 -3.78
N THR A 185 0.62 -8.50 -3.23
CA THR A 185 1.99 -7.96 -3.21
C THR A 185 2.56 -7.82 -4.63
N LEU A 186 2.34 -8.83 -5.49
CA LEU A 186 2.79 -8.82 -6.88
C LEU A 186 2.15 -7.67 -7.68
N SER A 187 0.85 -7.39 -7.44
CA SER A 187 0.10 -6.29 -8.06
C SER A 187 0.72 -4.92 -7.76
N THR A 188 1.00 -4.66 -6.49
CA THR A 188 1.59 -3.39 -6.04
C THR A 188 3.00 -3.22 -6.58
N LEU A 189 3.80 -4.28 -6.53
CA LEU A 189 5.19 -4.23 -6.99
C LEU A 189 5.29 -4.02 -8.51
N SER A 190 4.47 -4.70 -9.31
CA SER A 190 4.48 -4.52 -10.77
C SER A 190 4.01 -3.13 -11.20
N SER A 191 2.92 -2.63 -10.60
CA SER A 191 2.45 -1.27 -10.83
C SER A 191 3.49 -0.22 -10.43
N GLY A 192 4.16 -0.41 -9.29
CA GLY A 192 5.26 0.46 -8.85
C GLY A 192 6.44 0.46 -9.82
N MET A 193 6.93 -0.71 -10.22
CA MET A 193 8.04 -0.82 -11.18
C MET A 193 7.71 -0.21 -12.54
N ASN A 194 6.51 -0.47 -13.07
CA ASN A 194 6.06 0.11 -14.34
C ASN A 194 5.97 1.65 -14.26
N SER A 195 5.46 2.16 -13.15
CA SER A 195 5.30 3.61 -12.95
C SER A 195 6.64 4.31 -12.77
N MET A 196 7.58 3.70 -12.04
CA MET A 196 8.95 4.21 -11.92
C MET A 196 9.66 4.22 -13.27
N ALA A 197 9.54 3.15 -14.06
CA ALA A 197 10.12 3.12 -15.40
C ALA A 197 9.54 4.20 -16.30
N ALA A 198 8.22 4.38 -16.26
CA ALA A 198 7.55 5.45 -17.00
C ALA A 198 8.00 6.84 -16.56
N ALA A 199 8.12 7.10 -15.25
CA ALA A 199 8.60 8.38 -14.73
C ALA A 199 10.05 8.65 -15.16
N VAL A 200 10.95 7.67 -15.01
CA VAL A 200 12.35 7.82 -15.45
C VAL A 200 12.44 8.13 -16.94
N TYR A 201 11.66 7.41 -17.76
CA TYR A 201 11.67 7.61 -19.20
C TYR A 201 11.08 8.97 -19.59
N GLU A 202 9.86 9.29 -19.16
CA GLU A 202 9.16 10.53 -19.54
C GLU A 202 9.86 11.78 -19.00
N ASP A 203 10.32 11.76 -17.75
CA ASP A 203 10.83 12.96 -17.08
C ASP A 203 12.30 13.26 -17.42
N PHE A 204 13.13 12.23 -17.65
CA PHE A 204 14.59 12.41 -17.81
C PHE A 204 15.13 12.05 -19.19
N LEU A 205 14.56 11.04 -19.86
CA LEU A 205 15.14 10.46 -21.07
C LEU A 205 14.43 10.93 -22.34
N LYS A 206 13.10 11.02 -22.32
CA LYS A 206 12.29 11.33 -23.50
C LYS A 206 12.70 12.63 -24.16
N ARG A 207 12.83 13.73 -23.41
CA ARG A 207 13.24 15.03 -23.96
C ARG A 207 14.59 15.01 -24.68
N LYS A 208 15.52 14.15 -24.24
CA LYS A 208 16.86 14.05 -24.82
C LYS A 208 16.91 13.09 -26.02
N LEU A 209 16.09 12.05 -25.99
CA LEU A 209 16.07 10.99 -26.99
C LEU A 209 14.97 11.17 -28.05
N ASP A 210 14.16 12.23 -27.92
CA ASP A 210 13.04 12.49 -28.82
C ASP A 210 13.53 12.70 -30.25
N GLY A 211 13.05 11.88 -31.18
CA GLY A 211 13.50 11.85 -32.57
C GLY A 211 14.83 11.12 -32.83
N GLU A 212 15.56 10.69 -31.79
CA GLU A 212 16.82 9.92 -31.94
C GLU A 212 16.59 8.40 -31.87
N ILE A 213 15.56 7.96 -31.15
CA ILE A 213 15.26 6.54 -30.93
C ILE A 213 13.93 6.14 -31.56
N THR A 214 13.87 4.90 -32.04
CA THR A 214 12.62 4.28 -32.52
C THR A 214 11.73 3.85 -31.35
N ASP A 215 10.43 3.70 -31.58
CA ASP A 215 9.47 3.18 -30.59
C ASP A 215 9.89 1.82 -30.02
N HIS A 216 10.53 0.99 -30.84
CA HIS A 216 11.05 -0.31 -30.41
C HIS A 216 12.21 -0.16 -29.41
N GLN A 217 13.15 0.75 -29.70
CA GLN A 217 14.27 1.05 -28.79
C GLN A 217 13.79 1.72 -27.50
N ALA A 218 12.81 2.64 -27.58
CA ALA A 218 12.16 3.22 -26.41
C ALA A 218 11.50 2.16 -25.53
N THR A 219 10.86 1.17 -26.15
CA THR A 219 10.26 0.03 -25.43
C THR A 219 11.34 -0.83 -24.76
N LEU A 220 12.43 -1.14 -25.45
CA LEU A 220 13.52 -1.93 -24.89
C LEU A 220 14.21 -1.20 -23.72
N LEU A 221 14.38 0.12 -23.84
CA LEU A 221 14.91 0.96 -22.78
C LEU A 221 14.00 0.96 -21.54
N ASN A 222 12.69 1.15 -21.72
CA ASN A 222 11.72 1.06 -20.62
C ASN A 222 11.77 -0.31 -19.93
N LYS A 223 11.86 -1.40 -20.70
CA LYS A 223 12.03 -2.76 -20.18
C LYS A 223 13.32 -2.91 -19.35
N ALA A 224 14.43 -2.33 -19.80
CA ALA A 224 15.68 -2.33 -19.05
C ALA A 224 15.54 -1.56 -17.72
N ILE A 225 14.87 -0.42 -17.72
CA ILE A 225 14.60 0.36 -16.49
C ILE A 225 13.75 -0.46 -15.51
N VAL A 226 12.70 -1.14 -15.98
CA VAL A 226 11.89 -2.05 -15.13
C VAL A 226 12.75 -3.12 -14.48
N VAL A 227 13.68 -3.73 -15.23
CA VAL A 227 14.60 -4.75 -14.68
C VAL A 227 15.51 -4.16 -13.59
N ILE A 228 16.08 -2.98 -13.83
CA ILE A 228 16.91 -2.29 -12.84
C ILE A 228 16.10 -1.98 -11.58
N CYS A 229 14.90 -1.41 -11.73
CA CYS A 229 13.98 -1.14 -10.62
C CYS A 229 13.61 -2.40 -9.84
N GLY A 230 13.41 -3.53 -10.52
CA GLY A 230 13.10 -4.81 -9.88
C GLY A 230 14.27 -5.38 -9.08
N ILE A 231 15.50 -5.28 -9.63
CA ILE A 231 16.71 -5.69 -8.92
C ILE A 231 16.94 -4.82 -7.68
N THR A 232 16.85 -3.50 -7.81
CA THR A 232 17.05 -2.58 -6.68
C THR A 232 15.98 -2.76 -5.61
N SER A 233 14.70 -2.91 -5.99
CA SER A 233 13.61 -3.16 -5.05
C SER A 233 13.80 -4.49 -4.30
N THR A 234 14.27 -5.54 -5.01
CA THR A 234 14.55 -6.84 -4.38
C THR A 234 15.75 -6.74 -3.43
N ALA A 235 16.82 -6.03 -3.80
CA ALA A 235 17.97 -5.81 -2.93
C ALA A 235 17.57 -5.03 -1.66
N LEU A 236 16.75 -3.99 -1.81
CA LEU A 236 16.25 -3.20 -0.67
C LEU A 236 15.38 -4.05 0.26
N ALA A 237 14.57 -4.97 -0.27
CA ALA A 237 13.76 -5.87 0.53
C ALA A 237 14.61 -6.78 1.45
N PHE A 238 15.76 -7.26 0.97
CA PHE A 238 16.70 -8.02 1.81
C PHE A 238 17.43 -7.15 2.83
N ALA A 239 17.64 -5.86 2.53
CA ALA A 239 18.25 -4.92 3.47
C ALA A 239 17.26 -4.37 4.52
N ALA A 240 15.96 -4.68 4.41
CA ALA A 240 14.93 -4.12 5.27
C ALA A 240 14.75 -4.85 6.61
N GLU A 241 15.35 -6.03 6.79
CA GLU A 241 15.23 -6.85 8.00
C GLU A 241 15.54 -6.09 9.31
N PRO A 242 16.55 -5.20 9.39
CA PRO A 242 16.87 -4.49 10.63
C PRO A 242 15.92 -3.32 10.97
N LEU A 243 14.97 -2.96 10.10
CA LEU A 243 14.18 -1.73 10.24
C LEU A 243 13.04 -1.83 11.27
N GLY A 244 12.85 -3.00 11.89
CA GLY A 244 11.76 -3.26 12.83
C GLY A 244 10.41 -3.43 12.12
N GLY A 245 9.30 -3.07 12.79
CA GLY A 245 7.95 -3.27 12.27
C GLY A 245 7.72 -2.58 10.92
N VAL A 246 7.45 -3.38 9.89
CA VAL A 246 7.43 -2.97 8.47
C VAL A 246 6.37 -1.91 8.23
N LEU A 247 5.18 -2.07 8.83
CA LEU A 247 4.08 -1.11 8.68
C LEU A 247 4.48 0.29 9.16
N ARG A 248 5.19 0.39 10.29
CA ARG A 248 5.61 1.68 10.85
C ARG A 248 6.60 2.37 9.92
N VAL A 249 7.58 1.62 9.42
CA VAL A 249 8.58 2.12 8.48
C VAL A 249 7.92 2.61 7.19
N CYS A 250 7.01 1.82 6.61
CA CYS A 250 6.27 2.19 5.41
C CYS A 250 5.46 3.48 5.61
N VAL A 251 4.73 3.60 6.72
CA VAL A 251 3.93 4.81 7.03
C VAL A 251 4.84 6.01 7.22
N SER A 252 5.93 5.88 7.98
CA SER A 252 6.87 6.98 8.22
C SER A 252 7.54 7.48 6.93
N VAL A 253 8.08 6.58 6.11
CA VAL A 253 8.74 6.94 4.84
C VAL A 253 7.73 7.54 3.86
N THR A 254 6.55 6.94 3.74
CA THR A 254 5.50 7.45 2.85
C THR A 254 5.01 8.82 3.30
N GLY A 255 4.81 9.02 4.61
CA GLY A 255 4.39 10.28 5.19
C GLY A 255 5.43 11.40 4.96
N ALA A 256 6.71 11.10 5.22
CA ALA A 256 7.81 12.04 5.06
C ALA A 256 7.92 12.60 3.64
N ILE A 257 7.68 11.76 2.63
CA ILE A 257 7.78 12.16 1.21
C ILE A 257 6.46 12.76 0.69
N SER A 258 5.32 12.22 1.11
CA SER A 258 3.99 12.59 0.60
C SER A 258 3.62 14.04 0.94
N GLY A 259 3.90 14.49 2.16
CA GLY A 259 3.57 15.85 2.59
C GLY A 259 4.24 16.93 1.72
N PRO A 260 5.58 16.94 1.60
CA PRO A 260 6.31 17.86 0.73
C PRO A 260 5.88 17.79 -0.73
N MET A 261 5.63 16.59 -1.28
CA MET A 261 5.15 16.43 -2.65
C MET A 261 3.79 17.10 -2.87
N VAL A 262 2.81 16.82 -2.01
CA VAL A 262 1.49 17.47 -2.08
C VAL A 262 1.63 18.99 -1.95
N GLY A 263 2.49 19.46 -1.03
CA GLY A 263 2.77 20.88 -0.84
C GLY A 263 3.24 21.59 -2.11
N ILE A 264 4.14 20.97 -2.88
CA ILE A 264 4.63 21.53 -4.15
C ILE A 264 3.52 21.58 -5.20
N PHE A 265 2.71 20.53 -5.32
CA PHE A 265 1.61 20.52 -6.28
C PHE A 265 0.54 21.58 -5.95
N VAL A 266 0.23 21.74 -4.66
CA VAL A 266 -0.67 22.81 -4.18
C VAL A 266 -0.04 24.19 -4.46
N LEU A 267 1.24 24.37 -4.16
CA LEU A 267 1.95 25.62 -4.45
C LEU A 267 1.91 25.96 -5.95
N ALA A 268 2.18 24.98 -6.81
CA ALA A 268 2.16 25.16 -8.26
C ALA A 268 0.75 25.45 -8.80
N MET A 269 -0.30 24.86 -8.21
CA MET A 269 -1.69 25.06 -8.62
C MET A 269 -2.22 26.45 -8.26
N PHE A 270 -1.95 26.92 -7.03
CA PHE A 270 -2.56 28.15 -6.51
C PHE A 270 -1.64 29.38 -6.60
N PHE A 271 -0.32 29.19 -6.73
CA PHE A 271 0.67 30.27 -6.77
C PHE A 271 1.52 30.19 -8.04
N PRO A 272 0.98 30.61 -9.20
CA PRO A 272 1.67 30.51 -10.50
C PRO A 272 2.93 31.38 -10.63
N ARG A 273 3.19 32.27 -9.65
CA ARG A 273 4.41 33.09 -9.58
C ARG A 273 5.59 32.37 -8.92
N SER A 274 5.37 31.19 -8.34
CA SER A 274 6.41 30.40 -7.70
C SER A 274 7.38 29.84 -8.76
N GLY A 275 8.64 30.27 -8.70
CA GLY A 275 9.69 29.79 -9.59
C GLY A 275 10.22 28.40 -9.23
N PHE A 276 10.97 27.79 -10.16
CA PHE A 276 11.62 26.48 -9.99
C PHE A 276 12.43 26.36 -8.70
N TRP A 277 13.29 27.35 -8.41
CA TRP A 277 14.13 27.36 -7.21
C TRP A 277 13.33 27.43 -5.92
N SER A 278 12.20 28.15 -5.91
CA SER A 278 11.31 28.17 -4.75
C SER A 278 10.77 26.78 -4.46
N CYS A 279 10.34 26.04 -5.48
CA CYS A 279 9.79 24.70 -5.32
C CYS A 279 10.85 23.71 -4.80
N ILE A 280 12.08 23.75 -5.34
CA ILE A 280 13.18 22.88 -4.89
C ILE A 280 13.57 23.20 -3.45
N ILE A 281 13.77 24.49 -3.11
CA ILE A 281 14.17 24.89 -1.76
C ILE A 281 13.08 24.47 -0.76
N SER A 282 11.81 24.73 -1.06
CA SER A 282 10.69 24.27 -0.21
C SER A 282 10.69 22.75 -0.04
N PHE A 283 10.89 21.97 -1.11
CA PHE A 283 10.96 20.51 -1.02
C PHE A 283 12.07 20.04 -0.07
N VAL A 284 13.29 20.54 -0.27
CA VAL A 284 14.47 20.12 0.49
C VAL A 284 14.33 20.53 1.96
N VAL A 285 13.93 21.78 2.22
CA VAL A 285 13.72 22.27 3.58
C VAL A 285 12.64 21.48 4.29
N SER A 286 11.50 21.20 3.64
CA SER A 286 10.43 20.41 4.25
C SER A 286 10.89 18.98 4.59
N ASN A 287 11.63 18.31 3.71
CA ASN A 287 12.15 16.97 4.00
C ASN A 287 13.19 16.98 5.14
N ILE A 288 14.07 17.98 5.19
CA ILE A 288 15.04 18.11 6.29
C ILE A 288 14.32 18.32 7.63
N ILE A 289 13.31 19.20 7.67
CA ILE A 289 12.51 19.43 8.87
C ILE A 289 11.82 18.14 9.32
N MET A 290 11.26 17.36 8.39
CA MET A 290 10.62 16.07 8.70
C MET A 290 11.57 14.99 9.22
N ILE A 291 12.87 15.09 8.94
CA ILE A 291 13.88 14.17 9.50
C ILE A 291 14.28 14.59 10.93
N ILE A 292 14.22 15.89 11.21
CA ILE A 292 14.63 16.47 12.51
C ILE A 292 13.53 16.30 13.57
N ILE A 293 12.25 16.39 13.17
CA ILE A 293 11.06 16.22 14.02
C ILE A 293 10.74 14.74 14.20
#